data_AF-A0A2G6UK49-F1
#
_entry.id   AF-A0A2G6UK49-F1
#
_cell.length_a   1.000
_cell.length_b   1.000
_cell.length_c   1.000
_cell.angle_alpha   90.00
_cell.angle_beta   90.00
_cell.angle_gamma   90.00
#
_symmetry.space_group_name_H-M   'P 1'
#
loop_
_entity.id
_entity.type
_entity.pdbx_description
1 polymer ?
#
loop_
_entity_poly.entity_id
_entity_poly.type
_entity_poly.pdbx_seq_one_letter_code
_entity_poly.pdbx_strand_id
1 'polypeptide(L)'
;MGQDITCLITDKNIELDKNIVHFKVRGFTFIPFETSASWGIEMAKDFDLLSNYILYLESEHHLNDCRYNRNGDHFDLDIFKMVKDYQIENFIIEHHYEWADIPVDYCFMQVADGAITKNSLVYDESEYSKGNWAHVQESKTNFGLNFDWLAMTDLFYSYFHSERFYFQQQIMKGSNL
;
A
#
# COMPACT_ATOMS: atom_id res chain seq x y z
N MET A 1 -19.10 7.57 -8.85
CA MET A 1 -18.24 6.95 -7.83
C MET A 1 -16.83 7.35 -8.23
N GLY A 2 -15.97 7.76 -7.30
CA GLY A 2 -14.57 8.00 -7.61
C GLY A 2 -13.71 6.80 -7.22
N GLN A 3 -12.45 6.82 -7.61
CA GLN A 3 -11.44 5.83 -7.25
C GLN A 3 -11.11 5.95 -5.77
N ASP A 4 -11.01 4.82 -5.07
CA ASP A 4 -10.67 4.74 -3.65
C ASP A 4 -9.86 3.47 -3.41
N ILE A 5 -8.54 3.62 -3.32
CA ILE A 5 -7.63 2.48 -3.26
C ILE A 5 -6.37 2.81 -2.47
N THR A 6 -5.94 1.84 -1.67
CA THR A 6 -4.60 1.83 -1.10
C THR A 6 -3.84 0.62 -1.60
N CYS A 7 -2.56 0.81 -1.92
CA CYS A 7 -1.68 -0.27 -2.33
C CYS A 7 -0.38 -0.26 -1.52
N LEU A 8 0.00 -1.43 -1.02
CA LEU A 8 1.39 -1.74 -0.70
C LEU A 8 2.08 -2.24 -1.98
N ILE A 9 3.14 -1.56 -2.39
CA ILE A 9 3.86 -1.80 -3.63
C ILE A 9 5.30 -2.16 -3.28
N THR A 10 5.75 -3.34 -3.65
CA THR A 10 7.14 -3.77 -3.44
C THR A 10 7.83 -4.14 -4.76
N ASP A 11 9.13 -3.89 -4.84
CA ASP A 11 10.01 -4.26 -5.95
C ASP A 11 10.42 -5.75 -5.90
N LYS A 12 10.08 -6.45 -4.81
CA LYS A 12 10.29 -7.88 -4.68
C LYS A 12 9.16 -8.66 -5.34
N ASN A 13 9.53 -9.72 -6.05
CA ASN A 13 8.61 -10.74 -6.51
C ASN A 13 8.34 -11.73 -5.35
N ILE A 14 7.42 -11.36 -4.47
CA ILE A 14 7.07 -12.18 -3.30
C ILE A 14 6.04 -13.25 -3.67
N GLU A 15 6.13 -14.41 -3.00
CA GLU A 15 5.10 -15.44 -3.04
C GLU A 15 4.12 -15.19 -1.90
N LEU A 16 2.91 -14.77 -2.25
CA LEU A 16 1.82 -14.51 -1.31
C LEU A 16 0.83 -15.67 -1.33
N ASP A 17 0.18 -15.91 -0.20
CA ASP A 17 -0.88 -16.90 -0.13
C ASP A 17 -1.99 -16.57 -1.13
N LYS A 18 -2.61 -17.60 -1.71
CA LYS A 18 -3.62 -17.43 -2.78
C LYS A 18 -4.82 -16.56 -2.39
N ASN A 19 -5.02 -16.35 -1.10
CA ASN A 19 -6.09 -15.54 -0.56
C ASN A 19 -5.75 -14.07 -0.32
N ILE A 20 -4.49 -13.70 -0.47
CA ILE A 20 -4.09 -12.31 -0.44
C ILE A 20 -4.25 -11.79 -1.86
N VAL A 21 -5.08 -10.76 -2.03
CA VAL A 21 -5.26 -10.11 -3.33
C VAL A 21 -3.94 -9.46 -3.70
N HIS A 22 -3.38 -9.81 -4.87
CA HIS A 22 -2.15 -9.20 -5.34
C HIS A 22 -1.98 -9.29 -6.85
N PHE A 23 -1.20 -8.37 -7.41
CA PHE A 23 -0.89 -8.35 -8.84
C PHE A 23 0.60 -8.16 -9.08
N LYS A 24 1.13 -8.93 -10.03
CA LYS A 24 2.51 -8.77 -10.51
C LYS A 24 2.48 -7.95 -11.78
N VAL A 25 2.97 -6.71 -11.72
CA VAL A 25 2.91 -5.76 -12.82
C VAL A 25 4.30 -5.16 -13.01
N ARG A 26 4.87 -5.35 -14.20
CA ARG A 26 6.15 -4.74 -14.62
C ARG A 26 7.29 -4.89 -13.62
N GLY A 27 7.37 -6.04 -12.95
CA GLY A 27 8.43 -6.35 -11.97
C GLY A 27 8.09 -6.02 -10.52
N PHE A 28 6.96 -5.36 -10.26
CA PHE A 28 6.49 -5.03 -8.91
C PHE A 28 5.36 -5.95 -8.47
N THR A 29 5.22 -6.11 -7.15
CA THR A 29 4.05 -6.73 -6.51
C THR A 29 3.19 -5.64 -5.88
N PHE A 30 1.93 -5.58 -6.30
CA PHE A 30 0.91 -4.67 -5.77
C PHE A 30 -0.05 -5.46 -4.90
N ILE A 31 -0.24 -5.02 -3.67
CA ILE A 31 -1.17 -5.61 -2.70
C ILE A 31 -2.18 -4.53 -2.32
N PRO A 32 -3.40 -4.57 -2.85
CA PRO A 32 -4.45 -3.61 -2.53
C PRO A 32 -5.05 -3.85 -1.14
N PHE A 33 -5.48 -2.76 -0.49
CA PHE A 33 -6.15 -2.71 0.81
C PHE A 33 -7.34 -1.76 0.75
N GLU A 34 -8.29 -1.97 1.67
CA GLU A 34 -9.48 -1.13 1.86
C GLU A 34 -9.33 -0.30 3.15
N THR A 35 -8.31 0.55 3.18
CA THR A 35 -8.06 1.50 4.28
C THR A 35 -7.21 2.66 3.75
N SER A 36 -7.29 3.86 4.31
CA SER A 36 -6.49 5.00 3.85
C SER A 36 -5.04 4.99 4.34
N ALA A 37 -4.63 4.11 5.26
CA ALA A 37 -3.27 4.03 5.82
C ALA A 37 -2.78 5.31 6.54
N SER A 38 -3.60 6.36 6.65
CA SER A 38 -3.17 7.69 7.08
C SER A 38 -2.67 7.71 8.52
N TRP A 39 -3.37 7.02 9.42
CA TRP A 39 -2.98 6.92 10.82
C TRP A 39 -1.64 6.19 10.97
N GLY A 40 -1.49 5.05 10.31
CA GLY A 40 -0.24 4.29 10.34
C GLY A 40 0.96 5.11 9.81
N ILE A 41 0.78 5.81 8.70
CA ILE A 41 1.83 6.66 8.12
C ILE A 41 2.15 7.84 9.03
N GLU A 42 1.15 8.48 9.65
CA GLU A 42 1.38 9.56 10.61
C GLU A 42 2.26 9.07 11.76
N MET A 43 1.98 7.91 12.34
CA MET A 43 2.79 7.38 13.45
C MET A 43 4.24 7.07 13.04
N ALA A 44 4.45 6.63 11.80
CA ALA A 44 5.78 6.33 11.28
C ALA A 44 6.69 7.58 11.23
N LYS A 45 6.12 8.80 11.28
CA LYS A 45 6.89 10.06 11.22
C LYS A 45 7.93 10.21 12.33
N ASP A 46 7.76 9.53 13.46
CA ASP A 46 8.67 9.61 14.60
C ASP A 46 9.80 8.55 14.55
N PHE A 47 9.87 7.72 13.50
CA PHE A 47 10.82 6.59 13.39
C PHE A 47 11.68 6.66 12.13
N ASP A 48 13.00 6.58 12.26
CA ASP A 48 13.91 6.57 11.08
C ASP A 48 13.99 5.20 10.40
N LEU A 49 13.91 4.12 11.19
CA LEU A 49 14.00 2.75 10.72
C LEU A 49 12.65 2.06 10.82
N LEU A 50 12.26 1.34 9.77
CA LEU A 50 11.03 0.56 9.75
C LEU A 50 11.02 -0.49 10.86
N SER A 51 12.15 -1.13 11.15
CA SER A 51 12.25 -2.14 12.20
C SER A 51 11.86 -1.59 13.58
N ASN A 52 12.29 -0.37 13.91
CA ASN A 52 11.93 0.29 15.17
C ASN A 52 10.43 0.61 15.22
N TYR A 53 9.86 1.04 14.09
CA TYR A 53 8.43 1.29 14.00
C TYR A 53 7.60 0.01 14.13
N ILE A 54 7.99 -1.08 13.46
CA ILE A 54 7.34 -2.39 13.61
C ILE A 54 7.40 -2.86 15.07
N LEU A 55 8.54 -2.75 15.74
CA LEU A 55 8.68 -3.11 17.16
C LEU A 55 7.72 -2.30 18.05
N TYR A 56 7.55 -1.02 17.77
CA TYR A 56 6.60 -0.16 18.46
C TYR A 56 5.14 -0.60 18.23
N LEU A 57 4.77 -0.93 16.99
CA LEU A 57 3.44 -1.46 16.68
C LEU A 57 3.17 -2.80 17.38
N GLU A 58 4.18 -3.64 17.56
CA GLU A 58 4.06 -4.87 18.32
C GLU A 58 3.80 -4.64 19.82
N SER A 59 4.47 -3.64 20.42
CA SER A 59 4.34 -3.38 21.86
C SER A 59 3.06 -2.63 22.22
N GLU A 60 2.68 -1.62 21.43
CA GLU A 60 1.58 -0.72 21.78
C GLU A 60 0.26 -1.05 21.05
N HIS A 61 0.33 -1.71 19.89
CA HIS A 61 -0.82 -1.87 18.99
C HIS A 61 -1.15 -3.32 18.65
N HIS A 62 -0.55 -4.28 19.38
CA HIS A 62 -0.83 -5.71 19.22
C HIS A 62 -0.75 -6.19 17.77
N LEU A 63 0.23 -5.70 16.99
CA LEU A 63 0.41 -6.03 15.57
C LEU A 63 0.35 -7.54 15.27
N ASN A 64 0.79 -8.38 16.21
CA ASN A 64 0.80 -9.83 16.07
C ASN A 64 -0.59 -10.48 16.04
N ASP A 65 -1.61 -9.78 16.55
CA ASP A 65 -2.99 -10.24 16.54
C ASP A 65 -3.73 -9.81 15.27
N CYS A 66 -3.17 -8.86 14.51
CA CYS A 66 -3.70 -8.42 13.21
C CYS A 66 -3.64 -9.56 12.19
N ARG A 67 -4.70 -9.68 11.39
CA ARG A 67 -4.82 -10.67 10.33
C ARG A 67 -5.41 -9.99 9.11
N TYR A 68 -4.82 -10.26 7.95
CA TYR A 68 -5.39 -9.85 6.68
C TYR A 68 -6.85 -10.34 6.57
N ASN A 69 -7.78 -9.38 6.58
CA ASN A 69 -9.22 -9.64 6.60
C ASN A 69 -9.83 -9.50 5.22
N ARG A 70 -10.27 -10.62 4.64
CA ARG A 70 -10.87 -10.63 3.29
C ARG A 70 -12.18 -9.88 3.18
N ASN A 71 -12.85 -9.55 4.29
CA ASN A 71 -14.18 -8.94 4.24
C ASN A 71 -14.15 -7.42 3.99
N GLY A 72 -12.98 -6.87 3.63
CA GLY A 72 -12.84 -5.44 3.33
C GLY A 72 -12.66 -4.54 4.54
N ASP A 73 -12.79 -5.08 5.75
CA ASP A 73 -12.52 -4.36 7.00
C ASP A 73 -11.02 -4.45 7.32
N HIS A 74 -10.20 -3.89 6.41
CA HIS A 74 -8.76 -3.76 6.59
C HIS A 74 -8.47 -2.60 7.54
N PHE A 75 -7.48 -2.80 8.40
CA PHE A 75 -6.93 -1.72 9.21
C PHE A 75 -5.50 -1.40 8.76
N ASP A 76 -5.04 -0.19 9.03
CA ASP A 76 -3.69 0.27 8.68
C ASP A 76 -2.59 -0.72 9.12
N LEU A 77 -2.79 -1.34 10.30
CA LEU A 77 -1.86 -2.35 10.83
C LEU A 77 -1.75 -3.60 9.95
N ASP A 78 -2.76 -3.95 9.16
CA ASP A 78 -2.69 -5.10 8.26
C ASP A 78 -1.61 -4.91 7.20
N ILE A 79 -1.36 -3.66 6.76
CA ILE A 79 -0.30 -3.33 5.82
C ILE A 79 1.07 -3.59 6.46
N PHE A 80 1.28 -3.10 7.69
CA PHE A 80 2.55 -3.30 8.40
C PHE A 80 2.74 -4.75 8.85
N LYS A 81 1.65 -5.47 9.12
CA LYS A 81 1.66 -6.91 9.36
C LYS A 81 2.11 -7.67 8.12
N MET A 82 1.60 -7.31 6.94
CA MET A 82 2.03 -7.85 5.65
C MET A 82 3.53 -7.61 5.42
N VAL A 83 3.98 -6.39 5.64
CA VAL A 83 5.40 -6.00 5.56
C VAL A 83 6.27 -6.88 6.45
N LYS A 84 5.87 -7.08 7.71
CA LYS A 84 6.59 -7.90 8.66
C LYS A 84 6.60 -9.38 8.26
N ASP A 85 5.43 -9.97 8.02
CA ASP A 85 5.27 -11.40 7.77
C ASP A 85 6.03 -11.87 6.53
N TYR A 86 6.05 -11.03 5.49
CA TYR A 86 6.73 -11.31 4.22
C TYR A 86 8.11 -10.65 4.11
N GLN A 87 8.63 -10.05 5.18
CA GLN A 87 9.97 -9.43 5.24
C GLN A 87 10.20 -8.44 4.08
N ILE A 88 9.24 -7.54 3.88
CA ILE A 88 9.27 -6.55 2.81
C ILE A 88 10.10 -5.34 3.29
N GLU A 89 11.32 -5.22 2.79
CA GLU A 89 12.28 -4.18 3.22
C GLU A 89 12.24 -2.91 2.36
N ASN A 90 11.70 -3.04 1.14
CA ASN A 90 11.62 -1.98 0.12
C ASN A 90 10.19 -1.91 -0.38
N PHE A 91 9.51 -0.80 -0.12
CA PHE A 91 8.14 -0.62 -0.56
C PHE A 91 7.68 0.84 -0.58
N ILE A 92 6.55 1.04 -1.27
CA ILE A 92 5.71 2.22 -1.19
C ILE A 92 4.35 1.81 -0.61
N ILE A 93 3.79 2.61 0.28
CA ILE A 93 2.36 2.63 0.58
C ILE A 93 1.81 3.88 -0.09
N GLU A 94 0.77 3.73 -0.89
CA GLU A 94 0.10 4.85 -1.54
C GLU A 94 -1.42 4.66 -1.47
N HIS A 95 -2.11 5.67 -0.95
CA HIS A 95 -3.56 5.80 -0.97
C HIS A 95 -3.96 6.91 -1.92
N HIS A 96 -5.01 6.66 -2.70
CA HIS A 96 -5.67 7.68 -3.51
C HIS A 96 -7.18 7.55 -3.34
N TYR A 97 -7.80 8.66 -2.94
CA TYR A 97 -9.25 8.82 -2.95
C TYR A 97 -9.65 10.07 -3.73
N GLU A 98 -10.57 9.89 -4.67
CA GLU A 98 -11.22 10.97 -5.40
C GLU A 98 -12.74 10.80 -5.38
N TRP A 99 -13.44 11.92 -5.57
CA TRP A 99 -14.88 11.93 -5.73
C TRP A 99 -15.27 12.89 -6.86
N ALA A 100 -15.97 12.36 -7.88
CA ALA A 100 -16.38 13.14 -9.05
C ALA A 100 -15.21 13.89 -9.71
N ASP A 101 -14.09 13.18 -9.92
CA ASP A 101 -12.85 13.70 -10.51
C ASP A 101 -12.16 14.81 -9.68
N ILE A 102 -12.55 14.96 -8.41
CA ILE A 102 -11.93 15.87 -7.46
C ILE A 102 -11.10 15.02 -6.48
N PRO A 103 -9.78 15.24 -6.36
CA PRO A 103 -8.96 14.61 -5.33
C PRO A 103 -9.50 14.98 -3.94
N VAL A 104 -9.71 13.99 -3.09
CA VAL A 104 -10.27 14.18 -1.74
C VAL A 104 -9.25 13.80 -0.68
N ASP A 105 -8.57 12.66 -0.84
CA ASP A 105 -7.57 12.22 0.13
C ASP A 105 -6.40 11.53 -0.57
N TYR A 106 -5.22 11.68 0.02
CA TYR A 106 -3.98 11.11 -0.49
C TYR A 106 -3.01 10.87 0.66
N CYS A 107 -2.45 9.66 0.72
CA CYS A 107 -1.37 9.35 1.64
C CYS A 107 -0.23 8.63 0.90
N PHE A 108 0.99 8.80 1.40
CA PHE A 108 2.18 8.20 0.81
C PHE A 108 3.26 7.96 1.84
N MET A 109 3.93 6.83 1.70
CA MET A 109 5.14 6.50 2.44
C MET A 109 6.06 5.66 1.57
N GLN A 110 7.34 6.02 1.51
CA GLN A 110 8.37 5.16 0.97
C GLN A 110 9.25 4.61 2.10
N VAL A 111 9.58 3.32 2.00
CA VAL A 111 10.69 2.69 2.71
C VAL A 111 11.71 2.19 1.69
N ALA A 112 12.96 2.58 1.88
CA ALA A 112 14.09 2.15 1.05
C ALA A 112 15.23 1.65 1.95
N ASP A 113 15.70 0.44 1.66
CA ASP A 113 16.70 -0.31 2.41
C ASP A 113 16.41 -0.36 3.91
N GLY A 114 15.12 -0.53 4.28
CA GLY A 114 14.64 -0.56 5.65
C GLY A 114 14.55 0.80 6.37
N ALA A 115 14.93 1.89 5.71
CA ALA A 115 14.81 3.25 6.22
C ALA A 115 13.53 3.95 5.73
N ILE A 116 12.88 4.69 6.62
CA ILE A 116 11.67 5.47 6.29
C ILE A 116 12.11 6.79 5.63
N THR A 117 11.68 7.02 4.40
CA THR A 117 12.01 8.25 3.65
C THR A 117 11.15 9.42 4.17
N LYS A 118 11.69 10.19 5.12
CA LYS A 118 10.94 11.22 5.86
C LYS A 118 10.25 12.28 5.01
N ASN A 119 10.92 12.78 3.98
CA ASN A 119 10.36 13.80 3.09
C ASN A 119 9.31 13.24 2.11
N SER A 120 9.12 11.91 2.07
CA SER A 120 8.06 11.29 1.28
C SER A 120 6.72 11.21 2.01
N LEU A 121 6.71 11.36 3.34
CA LEU A 121 5.52 11.11 4.14
C LEU A 121 4.41 12.11 3.82
N VAL A 122 3.24 11.58 3.45
CA VAL A 122 1.99 12.33 3.30
C VAL A 122 0.91 11.52 4.03
N TYR A 123 0.24 12.13 5.00
CA TYR A 123 -0.80 11.49 5.80
C TYR A 123 -2.01 12.39 6.08
N ASP A 124 -1.95 13.66 5.62
CA ASP A 124 -3.06 14.61 5.66
C ASP A 124 -2.91 15.69 4.57
N GLU A 125 -3.96 16.51 4.39
CA GLU A 125 -3.98 17.64 3.45
C GLU A 125 -2.90 18.70 3.76
N SER A 126 -2.45 18.81 5.01
CA SER A 126 -1.44 19.79 5.42
C SER A 126 -0.07 19.42 4.88
N GLU A 127 0.27 18.13 4.85
CA GLU A 127 1.50 17.63 4.24
C GLU A 127 1.44 17.71 2.72
N TYR A 128 0.27 17.43 2.15
CA TYR A 128 0.02 17.61 0.71
C TYR A 128 0.28 19.05 0.24
N SER A 129 -0.21 20.04 1.00
CA SER A 129 -0.08 21.47 0.66
C SER A 129 1.32 22.07 0.95
N LYS A 130 2.19 21.39 1.69
CA LYS A 130 3.57 21.84 2.01
C LYS A 130 4.61 21.51 0.94
N GLY A 131 4.24 20.84 -0.15
CA GLY A 131 5.15 20.54 -1.27
C GLY A 131 5.77 19.15 -1.25
N ASN A 132 5.38 18.26 -0.31
CA ASN A 132 5.81 16.85 -0.31
C ASN A 132 5.40 16.12 -1.60
N TRP A 133 4.41 16.64 -2.35
CA TRP A 133 4.02 16.10 -3.66
C TRP A 133 5.20 16.01 -4.66
N ALA A 134 6.11 16.99 -4.66
CA ALA A 134 7.30 16.91 -5.51
C ALA A 134 8.20 15.73 -5.11
N HIS A 135 8.29 15.44 -3.81
CA HIS A 135 9.03 14.32 -3.26
C HIS A 135 8.34 12.98 -3.46
N VAL A 136 7.00 12.92 -3.57
CA VAL A 136 6.26 11.69 -3.92
C VAL A 136 6.71 11.19 -5.29
N GLN A 137 6.71 12.07 -6.30
CA GLN A 137 7.11 11.67 -7.66
C GLN A 137 8.59 11.28 -7.72
N GLU A 138 9.45 12.02 -7.01
CA GLU A 138 10.87 11.68 -6.85
C GLU A 138 11.05 10.30 -6.19
N SER A 139 10.30 10.03 -5.12
CA SER A 139 10.32 8.76 -4.37
C SER A 139 9.92 7.58 -5.26
N LYS A 140 8.83 7.71 -6.02
CA LYS A 140 8.40 6.71 -7.02
C LYS A 140 9.46 6.46 -8.08
N THR A 141 10.07 7.54 -8.60
CA THR A 141 11.13 7.47 -9.61
C THR A 141 12.36 6.73 -9.07
N ASN A 142 12.80 7.07 -7.85
CA ASN A 142 13.92 6.43 -7.17
C ASN A 142 13.63 4.95 -6.86
N PHE A 143 12.38 4.62 -6.57
CA PHE A 143 11.91 3.23 -6.41
C PHE A 143 11.80 2.46 -7.74
N GLY A 144 11.94 3.14 -8.88
CA GLY A 144 11.79 2.55 -10.22
C GLY A 144 10.34 2.44 -10.72
N LEU A 145 9.36 2.93 -9.95
CA LEU A 145 7.94 2.96 -10.33
C LEU A 145 7.68 4.11 -11.31
N ASN A 146 8.11 3.90 -12.55
CA ASN A 146 8.10 4.92 -13.62
C ASN A 146 6.82 4.91 -14.47
N PHE A 147 5.71 4.46 -13.91
CA PHE A 147 4.41 4.45 -14.58
C PHE A 147 3.31 4.73 -13.57
N ASP A 148 2.22 5.30 -14.07
CA ASP A 148 1.02 5.54 -13.27
C ASP A 148 0.22 4.24 -13.14
N TRP A 149 0.22 3.66 -11.94
CA TRP A 149 -0.55 2.45 -11.64
C TRP A 149 -2.03 2.76 -11.39
N LEU A 150 -2.37 3.98 -10.96
CA LEU A 150 -3.76 4.39 -10.75
C LEU A 150 -4.53 4.43 -12.08
N ALA A 151 -3.83 4.72 -13.19
CA ALA A 151 -4.38 4.63 -14.54
C ALA A 151 -4.79 3.20 -14.97
N MET A 152 -4.37 2.16 -14.25
CA MET A 152 -4.80 0.78 -14.50
C MET A 152 -6.10 0.48 -13.75
N THR A 153 -7.16 1.23 -14.08
CA THR A 153 -8.44 1.21 -13.36
C THR A 153 -9.14 -0.15 -13.38
N ASP A 154 -8.92 -0.98 -14.41
CA ASP A 154 -9.40 -2.37 -14.45
C ASP A 154 -8.84 -3.24 -13.31
N LEU A 155 -7.69 -2.85 -12.73
CA LEU A 155 -7.08 -3.53 -11.60
C LEU A 155 -7.28 -2.76 -10.29
N PHE A 156 -7.12 -1.44 -10.31
CA PHE A 156 -6.88 -0.64 -9.12
C PHE A 156 -7.92 0.47 -8.90
N TYR A 157 -9.18 0.26 -9.28
CA TYR A 157 -10.24 1.25 -9.02
C TYR A 157 -10.68 1.30 -7.54
N SER A 158 -10.80 0.14 -6.91
CA SER A 158 -11.06 -0.01 -5.47
C SER A 158 -10.69 -1.40 -5.01
N TYR A 159 -10.56 -1.62 -3.69
CA TYR A 159 -10.22 -2.95 -3.17
C TYR A 159 -11.22 -4.01 -3.66
N PHE A 160 -12.54 -3.76 -3.57
CA PHE A 160 -13.55 -4.68 -4.08
C PHE A 160 -13.41 -4.97 -5.58
N HIS A 161 -13.00 -3.97 -6.36
CA HIS A 161 -12.76 -4.17 -7.79
C HIS A 161 -11.57 -5.09 -8.02
N SER A 162 -10.45 -4.81 -7.35
CA SER A 162 -9.23 -5.61 -7.35
C SER A 162 -9.50 -7.06 -6.93
N GLU A 163 -10.20 -7.24 -5.81
CA GLU A 163 -10.54 -8.54 -5.25
C GLU A 163 -11.33 -9.39 -6.24
N ARG A 164 -12.42 -8.81 -6.80
CA ARG A 164 -13.27 -9.50 -7.77
C ARG A 164 -12.46 -9.95 -8.97
N PHE A 165 -11.63 -9.07 -9.52
CA PHE A 165 -10.82 -9.37 -10.70
C PHE A 165 -9.77 -10.46 -10.39
N TYR A 166 -9.07 -10.36 -9.25
CA TYR A 166 -8.07 -11.33 -8.83
C TYR A 166 -8.66 -12.74 -8.71
N PHE A 167 -9.79 -12.90 -8.03
CA PHE A 167 -10.39 -14.23 -7.87
C PHE A 167 -11.00 -14.77 -9.15
N GLN A 168 -11.54 -13.92 -10.03
CA GLN A 168 -11.95 -14.35 -11.37
C GLN A 168 -10.76 -14.94 -12.16
N GLN A 169 -9.58 -14.33 -12.10
CA GLN A 169 -8.38 -14.88 -12.73
C GLN A 169 -7.95 -16.22 -12.12
N GLN A 170 -8.02 -16.36 -10.80
CA GLN A 170 -7.65 -17.61 -10.12
C GLN A 170 -8.58 -18.76 -10.54
N ILE A 171 -9.89 -18.50 -10.67
CA ILE A 171 -10.87 -19.47 -11.16
C ILE A 171 -10.52 -19.89 -12.60
N MET A 172 -10.31 -18.92 -13.50
CA MET A 172 -9.96 -19.20 -14.90
C MET A 172 -8.66 -20.01 -15.05
N LYS A 173 -7.66 -19.76 -14.19
CA LYS A 173 -6.41 -20.53 -14.16
C LYS A 173 -6.60 -21.95 -13.59
N GLY A 174 -7.53 -22.13 -12.65
CA GLY A 174 -7.86 -23.42 -12.06
C GLY A 174 -8.76 -24.31 -12.93
N SER A 175 -9.48 -23.75 -13.91
CA SER A 175 -10.38 -24.50 -14.81
C SER A 175 -9.70 -25.11 -16.04
N ASN A 176 -8.38 -24.95 -16.19
CA ASN A 176 -7.59 -25.52 -17.29
C ASN A 176 -6.79 -26.79 -16.88
N LEU A 177 -7.24 -27.50 -15.83
CA LEU A 177 -6.74 -28.80 -15.39
C LEU A 177 -7.87 -29.83 -15.45
#